data_AF-A0A4Q6EK89-F1
#
_entry.id   AF-A0A4Q6EK89-F1
#
_cell.length_a   1.000
_cell.length_b   1.000
_cell.length_c   1.000
_cell.angle_alpha   90.00
_cell.angle_beta   90.00
_cell.angle_gamma   90.00
#
_symmetry.space_group_name_H-M   'P 1'
#
loop_
_entity.id
_entity.type
_entity.pdbx_description
1 polymer ?
#
loop_
_entity_poly.entity_id
_entity_poly.type
_entity_poly.pdbx_seq_one_letter_code
_entity_poly.pdbx_strand_id
1 'polypeptide(L)'
;MNHASPARPLNSSVASLREDFHRDGFVLLKGFFPRERLLPWAEAFRPLLAHHLENYADPSLRGPARYYVTLPFRAPFNDPLIFNDDRLVSLLEEIAGPDFTMCQLATDTPLLGSAFQEIHADAPPLFGEAMADTPAFQLAINFPLCDVSAANGPLEICRRWLYRPEVSIQIPEQEFAKLPARAQHMLRFNPITKHIAEGPETYKTFAY
;
A
#
# COMPACT_ATOMS: atom_id res chain seq x y z
N MET A 1 -26.52 -20.51 -5.99
CA MET A 1 -25.26 -20.39 -6.75
C MET A 1 -25.31 -19.07 -7.50
N ASN A 2 -24.74 -18.01 -6.94
CA ASN A 2 -24.70 -16.70 -7.61
C ASN A 2 -23.57 -16.74 -8.64
N HIS A 3 -23.92 -16.57 -9.90
CA HIS A 3 -22.95 -16.33 -10.97
C HIS A 3 -22.24 -15.02 -10.68
N ALA A 4 -21.04 -15.08 -10.11
CA ALA A 4 -20.14 -13.94 -10.08
C ALA A 4 -19.83 -13.54 -11.53
N SER A 5 -20.01 -12.26 -11.86
CA SER A 5 -19.44 -11.70 -13.09
C SER A 5 -17.96 -12.06 -13.17
N PRO A 6 -17.45 -12.50 -14.33
CA PRO A 6 -16.07 -12.91 -14.46
C PRO A 6 -15.16 -11.77 -14.02
N ALA A 7 -14.21 -12.10 -13.13
CA ALA A 7 -13.26 -11.14 -12.62
C ALA A 7 -12.48 -10.50 -13.78
N ARG A 8 -12.38 -9.17 -13.78
CA ARG A 8 -11.63 -8.44 -14.81
C ARG A 8 -10.15 -8.82 -14.70
N PRO A 9 -9.41 -9.05 -15.78
CA PRO A 9 -7.96 -9.26 -15.68
C PRO A 9 -7.28 -8.02 -15.07
N LEU A 10 -6.13 -8.23 -14.44
CA LEU A 10 -5.26 -7.14 -14.00
C LEU A 10 -4.84 -6.28 -15.21
N ASN A 11 -4.65 -4.98 -14.99
CA ASN A 11 -4.22 -4.07 -16.06
C ASN A 11 -2.74 -4.26 -16.46
N SER A 12 -1.98 -5.00 -15.66
CA SER A 12 -0.56 -5.33 -15.84
C SER A 12 -0.30 -6.77 -15.41
N SER A 13 0.82 -7.36 -15.84
CA SER A 13 1.23 -8.68 -15.36
C SER A 13 1.58 -8.63 -13.86
N VAL A 14 1.46 -9.77 -13.18
CA VAL A 14 1.85 -9.91 -11.77
C VAL A 14 3.31 -9.53 -11.56
N ALA A 15 4.21 -9.99 -12.43
CA ALA A 15 5.63 -9.65 -12.36
C ALA A 15 5.90 -8.14 -12.43
N SER A 16 5.21 -7.42 -13.33
CA SER A 16 5.33 -5.97 -13.46
C SER A 16 4.78 -5.25 -12.23
N LEU A 17 3.66 -5.71 -11.66
CA LEU A 17 3.09 -5.14 -10.44
C LEU A 17 3.99 -5.37 -9.22
N ARG A 18 4.61 -6.55 -9.12
CA ARG A 18 5.62 -6.84 -8.09
C ARG A 18 6.83 -5.90 -8.22
N GLU A 19 7.31 -5.65 -9.44
CA GLU A 19 8.39 -4.68 -9.69
C GLU A 19 7.98 -3.26 -9.31
N ASP A 20 6.76 -2.84 -9.67
CA ASP A 20 6.22 -1.55 -9.27
C ASP A 20 6.12 -1.44 -7.74
N PHE A 21 5.66 -2.49 -7.06
CA PHE A 21 5.56 -2.53 -5.60
C PHE A 21 6.93 -2.38 -4.93
N HIS A 22 7.93 -3.15 -5.36
CA HIS A 22 9.28 -3.03 -4.81
C HIS A 22 9.93 -1.69 -5.15
N ARG A 23 9.64 -1.12 -6.32
CA ARG A 23 10.19 0.19 -6.68
C ARG A 23 9.55 1.33 -5.88
N ASP A 24 8.23 1.33 -5.71
CA ASP A 24 7.49 2.49 -5.22
C ASP A 24 6.98 2.33 -3.78
N GLY A 25 6.98 1.12 -3.23
CA GLY A 25 6.44 0.75 -1.92
C GLY A 25 4.93 0.45 -1.91
N PHE A 26 4.25 0.62 -3.05
CA PHE A 26 2.82 0.34 -3.21
C PHE A 26 2.47 0.13 -4.69
N VAL A 27 1.27 -0.43 -4.94
CA VAL A 27 0.66 -0.48 -6.27
C VAL A 27 -0.81 -0.11 -6.22
N LEU A 28 -1.31 0.53 -7.28
CA LEU A 28 -2.72 0.87 -7.42
C LEU A 28 -3.41 -0.09 -8.40
N LEU A 29 -4.28 -0.94 -7.88
CA LEU A 29 -5.07 -1.88 -8.67
C LEU A 29 -6.41 -1.25 -9.09
N LYS A 30 -6.39 -0.47 -10.17
CA LYS A 30 -7.58 0.26 -10.66
C LYS A 30 -8.71 -0.69 -11.07
N GLY A 31 -9.88 -0.51 -10.45
CA GLY A 31 -11.08 -1.28 -10.78
C GLY A 31 -10.95 -2.77 -10.41
N PHE A 32 -10.13 -3.10 -9.41
CA PHE A 32 -9.88 -4.48 -9.01
C PHE A 32 -11.15 -5.18 -8.50
N PHE A 33 -11.86 -4.51 -7.60
CA PHE A 33 -13.18 -4.93 -7.12
C PHE A 33 -14.26 -4.20 -7.90
N PRO A 34 -15.26 -4.92 -8.45
CA PRO A 34 -16.44 -4.30 -9.04
C PRO A 34 -17.22 -3.50 -7.99
N ARG A 35 -17.75 -2.33 -8.39
CA ARG A 35 -18.47 -1.43 -7.47
C ARG A 35 -19.64 -2.13 -6.80
N GLU A 36 -20.38 -2.93 -7.56
CA GLU A 36 -21.52 -3.71 -7.11
C GLU A 36 -21.19 -4.71 -5.99
N ARG A 37 -19.93 -5.16 -5.90
CA ARG A 37 -19.46 -6.03 -4.82
C ARG A 37 -19.22 -5.24 -3.53
N LEU A 38 -18.76 -4.00 -3.64
CA LEU A 38 -18.47 -3.13 -2.50
C LEU A 38 -19.72 -2.41 -1.97
N LEU A 39 -20.77 -2.25 -2.77
CA LEU A 39 -22.01 -1.60 -2.34
C LEU A 39 -22.65 -2.26 -1.10
N PRO A 40 -22.84 -3.59 -1.04
CA PRO A 40 -23.34 -4.25 0.18
C PRO A 40 -22.46 -4.00 1.41
N TRP A 41 -21.13 -3.93 1.24
CA TRP A 41 -20.21 -3.61 2.33
C TRP A 41 -20.40 -2.18 2.82
N ALA A 42 -20.51 -1.22 1.90
CA ALA A 42 -20.77 0.18 2.21
C ALA A 42 -22.10 0.37 2.96
N GLU A 43 -23.17 -0.26 2.49
CA GLU A 43 -24.50 -0.19 3.13
C GLU A 43 -24.50 -0.85 4.51
N ALA A 44 -23.87 -2.02 4.67
CA ALA A 44 -23.77 -2.70 5.96
C ALA A 44 -22.84 -1.99 6.95
N PHE A 45 -21.87 -1.21 6.46
CA PHE A 45 -20.95 -0.45 7.31
C PHE A 45 -21.61 0.74 7.99
N ARG A 46 -22.55 1.44 7.34
CA ARG A 46 -23.23 2.61 7.90
C ARG A 46 -23.82 2.40 9.30
N PRO A 47 -24.65 1.36 9.56
CA PRO A 47 -25.18 1.13 10.90
C PRO A 47 -24.10 0.69 11.90
N LEU A 48 -23.02 0.02 11.47
CA LEU A 48 -21.89 -0.31 12.34
C LEU A 48 -21.15 0.95 12.79
N LEU A 49 -20.90 1.88 11.87
CA LEU A 49 -20.29 3.17 12.17
C LEU A 49 -21.19 3.98 13.11
N ALA A 50 -22.49 4.08 12.84
CA ALA A 50 -23.43 4.80 13.71
C ALA A 50 -23.40 4.24 15.15
N HIS A 51 -23.49 2.92 15.28
CA HIS A 51 -23.37 2.25 16.57
C HIS A 51 -22.01 2.53 17.25
N HIS A 52 -20.91 2.53 16.48
CA HIS A 52 -19.58 2.81 17.01
C HIS A 52 -19.47 4.24 17.55
N LEU A 53 -20.02 5.22 16.83
CA LEU A 53 -20.04 6.63 17.24
C LEU A 53 -20.85 6.85 18.52
N GLU A 54 -21.95 6.12 18.68
CA GLU A 54 -22.81 6.21 19.87
C GLU A 54 -22.18 5.58 21.12
N ASN A 55 -21.38 4.52 20.97
CA ASN A 55 -21.00 3.65 22.09
C ASN A 55 -19.50 3.64 22.42
N TYR A 56 -18.63 3.96 21.45
CA TYR A 56 -17.18 3.74 21.57
C TYR A 56 -16.33 4.93 21.11
N ALA A 57 -16.94 6.08 20.84
CA ALA A 57 -16.23 7.29 20.40
C ALA A 57 -15.38 7.90 21.54
N ASP A 58 -14.24 7.30 21.84
CA ASP A 58 -13.15 8.00 22.51
C ASP A 58 -12.34 8.77 21.43
N PRO A 59 -12.40 10.11 21.40
CA PRO A 59 -11.68 10.91 20.42
C PRO A 59 -10.15 10.88 20.57
N SER A 60 -9.60 10.26 21.62
CA SER A 60 -8.19 10.40 22.00
C SER A 60 -7.20 9.42 21.35
N LEU A 61 -7.66 8.31 20.75
CA LEU A 61 -6.73 7.25 20.29
C LEU A 61 -6.14 7.46 18.88
N ARG A 62 -6.82 8.19 17.99
CA ARG A 62 -6.43 8.34 16.57
C ARG A 62 -6.47 9.77 16.03
N GLY A 63 -6.86 10.74 16.87
CA GLY A 63 -7.06 12.13 16.47
C GLY A 63 -8.54 12.50 16.27
N PRO A 64 -8.84 13.79 16.08
CA PRO A 64 -10.21 14.30 16.04
C PRO A 64 -11.01 13.68 14.89
N ALA A 65 -12.25 13.28 15.17
CA ALA A 65 -13.22 12.76 14.20
C ALA A 65 -12.76 11.55 13.35
N ARG A 66 -11.76 10.80 13.81
CA ARG A 66 -11.21 9.62 13.12
C ARG A 66 -11.44 8.36 13.94
N TYR A 67 -11.94 7.32 13.27
CA TYR A 67 -12.33 6.06 13.91
C TYR A 67 -11.69 4.87 13.22
N TYR A 68 -11.39 3.84 14.01
CA TYR A 68 -10.94 2.54 13.51
C TYR A 68 -11.99 1.50 13.89
N VAL A 69 -12.70 0.97 12.90
CA VAL A 69 -13.83 0.07 13.14
C VAL A 69 -13.49 -1.31 12.60
N THR A 70 -13.29 -2.28 13.49
CA THR A 70 -13.12 -3.69 13.10
C THR A 70 -14.42 -4.22 12.49
N LEU A 71 -14.32 -4.85 11.31
CA LEU A 71 -15.48 -5.42 10.63
C LEU A 71 -15.76 -6.83 11.16
N PRO A 72 -17.03 -7.18 11.44
CA PRO A 72 -17.37 -8.51 11.92
C PRO A 72 -17.23 -9.51 10.78
N PHE A 73 -16.50 -10.62 10.98
CA PHE A 73 -16.30 -11.66 9.98
C PHE A 73 -17.56 -12.52 9.76
N ARG A 74 -18.57 -11.91 9.16
CA ARG A 74 -19.86 -12.49 8.75
C ARG A 74 -20.37 -11.70 7.56
N ALA A 75 -21.40 -12.21 6.88
CA ALA A 75 -21.96 -11.52 5.72
C ALA A 75 -22.36 -10.05 6.07
N PRO A 76 -22.06 -9.09 5.19
CA PRO A 76 -21.38 -9.24 3.89
C PRO A 76 -19.84 -9.24 3.96
N PHE A 77 -19.24 -8.91 5.10
CA PHE A 77 -17.79 -8.69 5.26
C PHE A 77 -16.92 -9.95 5.17
N ASN A 78 -17.52 -11.14 5.12
CA ASN A 78 -16.81 -12.40 4.87
C ASN A 78 -16.84 -12.83 3.39
N ASP A 79 -17.03 -11.90 2.44
CA ASP A 79 -16.97 -12.19 1.01
C ASP A 79 -15.57 -12.70 0.62
N PRO A 80 -15.41 -14.00 0.27
CA PRO A 80 -14.11 -14.57 -0.05
C PRO A 80 -13.46 -13.92 -1.27
N LEU A 81 -14.22 -13.29 -2.17
CA LEU A 81 -13.64 -12.62 -3.33
C LEU A 81 -12.99 -11.27 -2.98
N ILE A 82 -13.03 -10.83 -1.72
CA ILE A 82 -12.28 -9.67 -1.24
C ILE A 82 -10.87 -10.05 -0.77
N PHE A 83 -10.70 -11.23 -0.16
CA PHE A 83 -9.43 -11.66 0.44
C PHE A 83 -8.80 -12.90 -0.21
N ASN A 84 -9.53 -13.60 -1.08
CA ASN A 84 -9.13 -14.85 -1.74
C ASN A 84 -9.48 -14.81 -3.25
N ASP A 85 -9.27 -13.67 -3.90
CA ASP A 85 -9.30 -13.58 -5.36
C ASP A 85 -7.96 -14.06 -5.94
N ASP A 86 -7.97 -15.00 -6.89
CA ASP A 86 -6.75 -15.60 -7.44
C ASP A 86 -5.74 -14.56 -7.94
N ARG A 87 -6.21 -13.46 -8.54
CA ARG A 87 -5.33 -12.38 -9.04
C ARG A 87 -4.62 -11.68 -7.90
N LEU A 88 -5.34 -11.48 -6.78
CA LEU A 88 -4.79 -10.87 -5.58
C LEU A 88 -3.80 -11.82 -4.91
N VAL A 89 -4.21 -13.08 -4.70
CA VAL A 89 -3.38 -14.11 -4.07
C VAL A 89 -2.08 -14.27 -4.84
N SER A 90 -2.10 -14.46 -6.16
CA SER A 90 -0.88 -14.58 -6.97
C SER A 90 0.04 -13.36 -6.84
N LEU A 91 -0.50 -12.14 -6.72
CA LEU A 91 0.31 -10.95 -6.50
C LEU A 91 0.93 -10.91 -5.10
N LEU A 92 0.16 -11.28 -4.07
CA LEU A 92 0.64 -11.32 -2.69
C LEU A 92 1.71 -12.40 -2.51
N GLU A 93 1.56 -13.57 -3.12
CA GLU A 93 2.56 -14.64 -3.08
C GLU A 93 3.90 -14.20 -3.68
N GLU A 94 3.86 -13.43 -4.77
CA GLU A 94 5.07 -12.88 -5.41
C GLU A 94 5.74 -11.76 -4.59
N ILE A 95 5.00 -11.08 -3.71
CA ILE A 95 5.52 -9.98 -2.87
C ILE A 95 5.99 -10.47 -1.49
N ALA A 96 5.15 -11.25 -0.80
CA ALA A 96 5.35 -11.65 0.60
C ALA A 96 5.70 -13.14 0.76
N GLY A 97 5.64 -13.94 -0.31
CA GLY A 97 5.77 -15.39 -0.26
C GLY A 97 4.42 -16.10 -0.03
N PRO A 98 4.42 -17.45 -0.09
CA PRO A 98 3.19 -18.24 -0.19
C PRO A 98 2.39 -18.40 1.11
N ASP A 99 2.92 -17.97 2.26
CA ASP A 99 2.35 -18.25 3.59
C ASP A 99 1.97 -16.96 4.33
N PHE A 100 1.25 -16.07 3.64
CA PHE A 100 0.71 -14.86 4.26
C PHE A 100 -0.59 -15.18 5.01
N THR A 101 -0.83 -14.46 6.11
CA THR A 101 -2.05 -14.60 6.91
C THR A 101 -2.77 -13.26 6.99
N MET A 102 -4.09 -13.27 6.81
CA MET A 102 -4.93 -12.10 7.10
C MET A 102 -5.05 -11.92 8.62
N CYS A 103 -4.42 -10.88 9.15
CA CYS A 103 -4.44 -10.58 10.59
C CYS A 103 -5.48 -9.51 10.98
N GLN A 104 -5.98 -8.73 10.01
CA GLN A 104 -6.86 -7.60 10.26
C GLN A 104 -7.89 -7.43 9.13
N LEU A 105 -9.12 -7.05 9.53
CA LEU A 105 -10.17 -6.58 8.63
C LEU A 105 -10.92 -5.45 9.36
N ALA A 106 -10.67 -4.21 8.95
CA ALA A 106 -11.17 -3.03 9.60
C ALA A 106 -11.23 -1.84 8.64
N THR A 107 -11.85 -0.75 9.08
CA THR A 107 -11.90 0.51 8.34
C THR A 107 -11.17 1.61 9.10
N ASP A 108 -10.28 2.32 8.41
CA ASP A 108 -9.87 3.66 8.78
C ASP A 108 -10.93 4.65 8.29
N THR A 109 -11.63 5.29 9.23
CA THR A 109 -12.83 6.07 8.94
C THR A 109 -12.66 7.52 9.42
N PRO A 110 -12.04 8.39 8.61
CA PRO A 110 -12.06 9.82 8.86
C PRO A 110 -13.46 10.36 8.56
N LEU A 111 -14.01 11.12 9.50
CA LEU A 111 -15.23 11.91 9.30
C LEU A 111 -14.91 13.38 9.06
N LEU A 112 -15.92 14.16 8.68
CA LEU A 112 -15.80 15.60 8.53
C LEU A 112 -15.23 16.23 9.82
N GLY A 113 -14.16 17.02 9.68
CA GLY A 113 -13.42 17.59 10.80
C GLY A 113 -12.15 16.82 11.17
N SER A 114 -11.89 15.67 10.53
CA SER A 114 -10.60 14.98 10.68
C SER A 114 -9.45 15.80 10.09
N ALA A 115 -8.29 15.74 10.75
CA ALA A 115 -7.04 16.22 10.19
C ALA A 115 -6.32 15.11 9.39
N PHE A 116 -5.34 15.53 8.58
CA PHE A 116 -4.34 14.63 8.01
C PHE A 116 -3.51 14.00 9.13
N GLN A 117 -3.09 12.76 8.92
CA GLN A 117 -2.17 12.09 9.83
C GLN A 117 -0.74 12.49 9.49
N GLU A 118 0.13 12.53 10.51
CA GLU A 118 1.57 12.55 10.28
C GLU A 118 1.99 11.35 9.43
N ILE A 119 3.00 11.53 8.60
CA ILE A 119 3.56 10.45 7.78
C ILE A 119 4.13 9.37 8.70
N HIS A 120 3.72 8.12 8.50
CA HIS A 120 4.16 6.98 9.30
C HIS A 120 4.15 5.68 8.50
N ALA A 121 4.82 4.67 9.05
CA ALA A 121 4.65 3.27 8.62
C ALA A 121 3.64 2.58 9.55
N ASP A 122 2.84 1.66 8.99
CA ASP A 122 1.82 0.92 9.76
C ASP A 122 2.42 0.03 10.86
N ALA A 123 3.68 -0.40 10.69
CA ALA A 123 4.41 -1.20 11.66
C ALA A 123 5.81 -0.63 11.90
N PRO A 124 6.33 -0.71 13.13
CA PRO A 124 7.73 -0.45 13.38
C PRO A 124 8.61 -1.49 12.65
N PRO A 125 9.91 -1.22 12.46
CA PRO A 125 10.84 -2.21 11.92
C PRO A 125 10.78 -3.51 12.72
N LEU A 126 10.71 -4.65 12.01
CA LEU A 126 10.67 -5.98 12.63
C LEU A 126 11.95 -6.29 13.42
N PHE A 127 13.08 -5.76 12.95
CA PHE A 127 14.37 -5.87 13.61
C PHE A 127 14.82 -4.47 14.08
N GLY A 128 15.35 -4.38 15.30
CA GLY A 128 15.76 -3.11 15.93
C GLY A 128 16.97 -2.41 15.30
N GLU A 129 17.55 -2.98 14.23
CA GLU A 129 18.60 -2.36 13.44
C GLU A 129 17.98 -1.64 12.24
N ALA A 130 18.56 -0.52 11.80
CA ALA A 130 18.11 0.25 10.65
C ALA A 130 18.35 -0.52 9.32
N MET A 131 17.60 -1.60 9.12
CA MET A 131 17.69 -2.45 7.93
C MET A 131 16.75 -1.91 6.85
N ALA A 132 17.32 -1.61 5.69
CA ALA A 132 16.61 -1.10 4.52
C ALA A 132 16.12 -2.22 3.58
N ASP A 133 16.40 -3.50 3.89
CA ASP A 133 16.33 -4.59 2.91
C ASP A 133 15.63 -5.86 3.45
N THR A 134 14.68 -5.74 4.37
CA THR A 134 13.85 -6.91 4.71
C THR A 134 12.75 -7.07 3.66
N PRO A 135 12.38 -8.30 3.28
CA PRO A 135 11.13 -8.54 2.57
C PRO A 135 9.96 -7.86 3.28
N ALA A 136 8.93 -7.48 2.51
CA ALA A 136 7.71 -6.93 3.09
C ALA A 136 7.09 -7.98 4.03
N PHE A 137 7.08 -7.69 5.33
CA PHE A 137 6.54 -8.59 6.34
C PHE A 137 5.09 -8.24 6.73
N GLN A 138 4.63 -7.06 6.32
CA GLN A 138 3.25 -6.60 6.50
C GLN A 138 2.80 -5.88 5.23
N LEU A 139 1.61 -6.24 4.75
CA LEU A 139 0.98 -5.63 3.58
C LEU A 139 -0.41 -5.15 3.98
N ALA A 140 -0.75 -3.92 3.58
CA ALA A 140 -2.10 -3.38 3.70
C ALA A 140 -2.78 -3.36 2.33
N ILE A 141 -4.01 -3.88 2.27
CA ILE A 141 -4.86 -3.81 1.08
C ILE A 141 -6.02 -2.89 1.38
N ASN A 142 -5.94 -1.68 0.85
CA ASN A 142 -6.95 -0.64 1.08
C ASN A 142 -7.91 -0.56 -0.12
N PHE A 143 -9.21 -0.59 0.17
CA PHE A 143 -10.26 -0.31 -0.81
C PHE A 143 -11.34 0.56 -0.17
N PRO A 144 -11.86 1.57 -0.88
CA PRO A 144 -12.81 2.50 -0.29
C PRO A 144 -14.23 1.94 -0.30
N LEU A 145 -14.99 2.24 0.76
CA LEU A 145 -16.43 1.97 0.86
C LEU A 145 -17.29 3.18 0.45
N CYS A 146 -16.65 4.25 -0.04
CA CYS A 146 -17.31 5.45 -0.57
C CYS A 146 -16.54 5.97 -1.80
N ASP A 147 -17.13 6.91 -2.52
CA ASP A 147 -16.41 7.59 -3.60
C ASP A 147 -15.33 8.50 -2.99
N VAL A 148 -14.08 8.32 -3.42
CA VAL A 148 -12.93 9.11 -2.94
C VAL A 148 -12.67 10.25 -3.91
N SER A 149 -12.47 11.45 -3.36
CA SER A 149 -12.21 12.68 -4.10
C SER A 149 -11.20 13.54 -3.34
N ALA A 150 -10.61 14.54 -3.99
CA ALA A 150 -9.75 15.50 -3.30
C ALA A 150 -10.46 16.19 -2.11
N ALA A 151 -11.79 16.34 -2.17
CA ALA A 151 -12.57 17.05 -1.16
C ALA A 151 -12.80 16.24 0.13
N ASN A 152 -12.72 14.91 0.10
CA ASN A 152 -12.93 14.06 1.27
C ASN A 152 -11.65 13.37 1.79
N GLY A 153 -10.48 13.81 1.31
CA GLY A 153 -9.18 13.37 1.81
C GLY A 153 -8.81 11.97 1.32
N PRO A 154 -8.23 11.83 0.11
CA PRO A 154 -7.72 10.54 -0.34
C PRO A 154 -6.56 10.07 0.56
N LEU A 155 -6.30 8.76 0.58
CA LEU A 155 -5.09 8.23 1.20
C LEU A 155 -3.86 8.84 0.51
N GLU A 156 -2.95 9.39 1.31
CA GLU A 156 -1.66 9.89 0.88
C GLU A 156 -0.58 8.86 1.19
N ILE A 157 0.30 8.58 0.22
CA ILE A 157 1.38 7.60 0.34
C ILE A 157 2.67 8.25 -0.17
N CYS A 158 3.68 8.29 0.68
CA CYS A 158 5.02 8.69 0.27
C CYS A 158 5.66 7.55 -0.54
N ARG A 159 6.01 7.84 -1.80
CA ARG A 159 6.71 6.86 -2.63
C ARG A 159 8.08 6.57 -2.04
N ARG A 160 8.51 5.32 -2.10
CA ARG A 160 9.86 4.88 -1.69
C ARG A 160 10.18 5.15 -0.22
N TRP A 161 9.19 5.32 0.66
CA TRP A 161 9.44 5.60 2.08
C TRP A 161 10.25 4.52 2.81
N LEU A 162 10.15 3.26 2.37
CA LEU A 162 10.99 2.16 2.85
C LEU A 162 12.48 2.35 2.51
N TYR A 163 12.79 3.19 1.52
CA TYR A 163 14.13 3.50 1.08
C TYR A 163 14.58 4.81 1.72
N ARG A 164 15.75 4.76 2.38
CA ARG A 164 16.44 5.93 2.95
C ARG A 164 16.52 7.07 1.91
N PRO A 165 16.65 8.35 2.32
CA PRO A 165 16.91 9.44 1.39
C PRO A 165 17.98 9.03 0.38
N GLU A 166 17.55 8.84 -0.87
CA GLU A 166 18.43 8.46 -1.95
C GLU A 166 19.35 9.66 -2.23
N VAL A 167 20.56 9.64 -1.70
CA VAL A 167 21.68 10.26 -2.41
C VAL A 167 22.00 9.30 -3.56
N SER A 168 21.19 9.37 -4.61
CA SER A 168 21.29 8.49 -5.77
C SER A 168 22.63 8.74 -6.47
N ILE A 169 23.52 7.75 -6.46
CA ILE A 169 24.74 7.80 -7.27
C ILE A 169 24.32 7.54 -8.71
N GLN A 170 24.41 8.53 -9.60
CA GLN A 170 24.23 8.25 -11.03
C GLN A 170 25.48 7.56 -11.56
N ILE A 171 25.34 6.32 -12.04
CA ILE A 171 26.47 5.52 -12.49
C ILE A 171 26.45 5.45 -14.01
N PRO A 172 27.46 6.02 -14.70
CA PRO A 172 27.57 5.85 -16.13
C PRO A 172 27.70 4.37 -16.51
N GLU A 173 26.96 3.93 -17.53
CA GLU A 173 26.98 2.53 -18.02
C GLU A 173 28.40 2.04 -18.30
N GLN A 174 29.23 2.90 -18.90
CA GLN A 174 30.62 2.60 -19.22
C GLN A 174 31.49 2.39 -17.98
N GLU A 175 31.19 3.07 -16.88
CA GLU A 175 31.91 2.91 -15.63
C GLU A 175 31.42 1.68 -14.87
N PHE A 176 30.11 1.42 -14.85
CA PHE A 176 29.54 0.22 -14.23
C PHE A 176 30.08 -1.08 -14.85
N ALA A 177 30.22 -1.10 -16.18
CA ALA A 177 30.76 -2.24 -16.92
C ALA A 177 32.21 -2.57 -16.57
N LYS A 178 33.00 -1.59 -16.10
CA LYS A 178 34.41 -1.78 -15.69
C LYS A 178 34.54 -2.29 -14.25
N LEU A 179 33.47 -2.23 -13.46
CA LEU A 179 33.52 -2.60 -12.05
C LEU A 179 33.64 -4.12 -11.87
N PRO A 180 34.38 -4.58 -10.83
CA PRO A 180 34.33 -5.98 -10.41
C PRO A 180 32.91 -6.41 -10.06
N ALA A 181 32.58 -7.69 -10.24
CA ALA A 181 31.23 -8.23 -9.97
C ALA A 181 30.70 -7.90 -8.56
N ARG A 182 31.57 -7.89 -7.55
CA ARG A 182 31.22 -7.49 -6.18
C ARG A 182 30.76 -6.02 -6.11
N ALA A 183 31.44 -5.13 -6.81
CA ALA A 183 31.10 -3.70 -6.85
C ALA A 183 29.82 -3.45 -7.68
N GLN A 184 29.64 -4.18 -8.79
CA GLN A 184 28.38 -4.15 -9.55
C GLN A 184 27.20 -4.58 -8.67
N HIS A 185 27.38 -5.65 -7.88
CA HIS A 185 26.36 -6.10 -6.94
C HIS A 185 26.09 -5.06 -5.83
N MET A 186 27.12 -4.40 -5.28
CA MET A 186 26.94 -3.35 -4.28
C MET A 186 26.14 -2.15 -4.82
N LEU A 187 26.31 -1.83 -6.10
CA LEU A 187 25.72 -0.64 -6.72
C LEU A 187 24.42 -0.93 -7.50
N ARG A 188 23.90 -2.16 -7.46
CA ARG A 188 22.80 -2.67 -8.31
C ARG A 188 21.47 -1.91 -8.26
N PHE A 189 21.28 -1.06 -7.25
CA PHE A 189 20.05 -0.26 -7.07
C PHE A 189 20.23 1.23 -7.40
N ASN A 190 21.44 1.64 -7.78
CA ASN A 190 21.68 2.98 -8.27
C ASN A 190 21.30 3.08 -9.76
N PRO A 191 20.76 4.21 -10.24
CA PRO A 191 20.47 4.41 -11.65
C PRO A 191 21.71 4.25 -12.53
N ILE A 192 21.63 3.34 -13.51
CA ILE A 192 22.61 3.25 -14.59
C ILE A 192 22.21 4.24 -15.68
N THR A 193 23.05 5.24 -15.93
CA THR A 193 22.75 6.35 -16.84
C THR A 193 23.74 6.41 -17.99
N LYS A 194 23.34 7.07 -19.09
CA LYS A 194 24.27 7.37 -20.20
C LYS A 194 25.16 8.58 -19.90
N HIS A 195 24.65 9.52 -19.09
CA HIS A 195 25.32 10.74 -18.69
C HIS A 195 25.04 11.04 -17.22
N ILE A 196 25.98 11.70 -16.55
CA ILE A 196 25.76 12.27 -15.21
C ILE A 196 25.07 13.62 -15.43
N ALA A 197 23.93 13.83 -14.77
CA ALA A 197 23.24 15.10 -14.80
C ALA A 197 24.06 16.16 -14.03
N GLU A 198 24.48 17.22 -14.72
CA GLU A 198 25.08 18.38 -14.08
C GLU A 198 23.98 19.29 -13.54
N GLY A 199 23.93 19.45 -12.22
CA GLY A 199 22.93 20.27 -11.55
C GLY A 199 23.18 20.33 -10.03
N PRO A 200 22.52 21.25 -9.31
CA PRO A 200 22.65 21.31 -7.85
C PRO A 200 22.17 20.00 -7.21
N GLU A 201 22.92 19.49 -6.23
CA GLU A 201 22.49 18.37 -5.38
C GLU A 201 21.11 18.71 -4.80
N THR A 202 20.09 18.00 -5.28
CA THR A 202 18.72 18.24 -4.89
C THR A 202 18.33 17.17 -3.88
N TYR A 203 18.52 17.48 -2.60
CA TYR A 203 17.96 16.72 -1.46
C TYR A 203 16.42 16.79 -1.40
N LYS A 204 15.76 17.20 -2.49
CA LYS A 204 14.32 17.49 -2.57
C LYS A 204 13.49 16.31 -3.03
N THR A 205 14.09 15.15 -3.29
CA THR A 205 13.33 13.90 -3.52
C THR A 205 12.88 13.26 -2.20
N PHE A 206 12.56 14.07 -1.19
CA PHE A 206 11.52 13.69 -0.25
C PHE A 206 10.21 14.02 -0.96
N ALA A 207 9.66 13.05 -1.68
CA ALA A 207 8.26 13.11 -2.04
C ALA A 207 7.48 12.96 -0.73
N TYR A 208 7.11 14.09 -0.12
CA TYR A 208 6.03 14.14 0.85
C TYR A 208 4.76 13.62 0.17
#